data_AF-A0AAV9M617-F1
#
_entry.id   AF-A0AAV9M617-F1
#
_cell.length_a   1.000
_cell.length_b   1.000
_cell.length_c   1.000
_cell.angle_alpha   90.00
_cell.angle_beta   90.00
_cell.angle_gamma   90.00
#
_symmetry.space_group_name_H-M   'P 1'
#
loop_
_entity.id
_entity.type
_entity.pdbx_description
1 polymer ?
#
loop_
_entity_poly.entity_id
_entity_poly.type
_entity_poly.pdbx_seq_one_letter_code
_entity_poly.pdbx_strand_id
1 'polypeptide(L)'
;MAIFTKPKPLFLFFLILSLVIASQCDDQNPQGQDPQEKFQECQQHCERQQEGEQEESNNPYLFESQRFKSPFRASHGDFRILEKFTQRSQLLQGIEKIRVAVLELEPQTFVVPHYCDGEIIFVVVRGQGTISIAEQDDKNSFNLEKGDVFRVPAGLIIYLINRDKKEKFFVYGLAKSSNAPGQLHEYFSAGAENPESFYRAFSSDILESAFNTQRDRLERLFELQKQGIVIKASEEQIRAISEHASQTKGKTLGPFNLLKERPLFESKFGQFFEASPARFEQLRDLDAAVGFMNINQGGMVLPYYNTRSTRLVMVVEGNAQFEMACPHFGRQGRGQEHRGKRREQEQEEGDVHYQKVRGNLKVGDVLVIPAGHPITFIATGGSNLRQVGFGINAQNNKKNFLAGKHNIWRNIDREVKELSFNMAGREVEEIFQKQDESYFVAGPEHRQQ
;
A
#
# COMPACT_ATOMS: atom_id res chain seq x y z
N MET A 1 20.88 -42.96 -25.37
CA MET A 1 20.64 -41.88 -26.34
C MET A 1 20.43 -40.59 -25.57
N ALA A 2 21.43 -39.72 -25.52
CA ALA A 2 21.33 -38.42 -24.89
C ALA A 2 20.52 -37.49 -25.79
N ILE A 3 19.41 -36.93 -25.27
CA ILE A 3 18.64 -35.91 -25.95
C ILE A 3 19.22 -34.56 -25.51
N PHE A 4 20.01 -33.95 -26.40
CA PHE A 4 20.45 -32.56 -26.26
C PHE A 4 19.23 -31.64 -26.48
N THR A 5 18.70 -31.07 -25.40
CA THR A 5 17.74 -29.97 -25.48
C THR A 5 18.50 -28.69 -25.86
N LYS A 6 18.15 -28.09 -27.01
CA LYS A 6 18.71 -26.83 -27.49
C LYS A 6 18.51 -25.71 -26.44
N PRO A 7 19.50 -24.83 -26.21
CA PRO A 7 19.33 -23.67 -25.34
C PRO A 7 18.27 -22.70 -25.90
N LYS A 8 17.46 -22.13 -25.00
CA LYS A 8 16.42 -21.13 -25.33
C LYS A 8 17.07 -19.90 -26.01
N PRO A 9 16.42 -19.28 -27.00
CA PRO A 9 17.00 -18.18 -27.79
C PRO A 9 17.41 -16.96 -26.95
N LEU A 10 16.75 -16.72 -25.81
CA LEU A 10 17.18 -15.69 -24.84
C LEU A 10 18.58 -15.95 -24.27
N PHE A 11 18.94 -17.22 -24.03
CA PHE A 11 20.22 -17.59 -23.45
C PHE A 11 21.36 -17.36 -24.44
N LEU A 12 21.16 -17.67 -25.72
CA LEU A 12 22.12 -17.32 -26.78
C LEU A 12 22.25 -15.80 -26.95
N PHE A 13 21.15 -15.06 -26.81
CA PHE A 13 21.15 -13.60 -26.94
C PHE A 13 21.95 -12.92 -25.82
N PHE A 14 21.78 -13.36 -24.57
CA PHE A 14 22.58 -12.86 -23.44
C PHE A 14 24.06 -13.25 -23.55
N LEU A 15 24.38 -14.45 -24.05
CA LEU A 15 25.76 -14.90 -24.26
C LEU A 15 26.46 -14.10 -25.36
N ILE A 16 25.75 -13.81 -26.45
CA ILE A 16 26.25 -12.96 -27.54
C ILE A 16 26.38 -11.51 -27.06
N LEU A 17 25.42 -10.98 -26.30
CA LEU A 17 25.49 -9.62 -25.76
C LEU A 17 26.66 -9.48 -24.76
N SER A 18 26.93 -10.49 -23.94
CA SER A 18 28.10 -10.50 -23.05
C SER A 18 29.42 -10.60 -23.81
N LEU A 19 29.47 -11.33 -24.94
CA LEU A 19 30.65 -11.38 -25.81
C LEU A 19 30.87 -10.05 -26.57
N VAL A 20 29.79 -9.37 -26.95
CA VAL A 20 29.85 -8.04 -27.59
C VAL A 20 30.27 -6.95 -26.61
N ILE A 21 29.80 -7.01 -25.36
CA ILE A 21 30.22 -6.09 -24.29
C ILE A 21 31.69 -6.36 -23.89
N ALA A 22 32.13 -7.62 -23.86
CA ALA A 22 33.52 -7.97 -23.63
C ALA A 22 34.43 -7.49 -24.78
N SER A 23 33.99 -7.62 -26.03
CA SER A 23 34.70 -7.14 -27.23
C SER A 23 34.78 -5.60 -27.32
N GLN A 24 33.87 -4.87 -26.70
CA GLN A 24 33.87 -3.39 -26.67
C GLN A 24 34.64 -2.83 -25.46
N CYS A 25 35.05 -3.67 -24.52
CA CYS A 25 35.85 -3.28 -23.34
C CYS A 25 37.37 -3.31 -23.58
N ASP A 26 37.83 -3.70 -24.76
CA ASP A 26 39.28 -3.83 -25.07
C ASP A 26 39.96 -2.47 -25.38
N ASP A 27 39.19 -1.42 -25.68
CA ASP A 27 39.75 -0.13 -26.13
C ASP A 27 39.89 0.95 -25.05
N GLN A 28 39.52 0.68 -23.79
CA GLN A 28 39.74 1.62 -22.68
C GLN A 28 40.09 0.88 -21.39
N ASN A 29 41.32 0.37 -21.29
CA ASN A 29 41.84 -0.19 -20.05
C ASN A 29 43.07 0.59 -19.52
N PRO A 30 42.91 1.54 -18.59
CA PRO A 30 44.04 2.20 -17.95
C PRO A 30 44.61 1.44 -16.74
N GLN A 31 44.06 0.29 -16.34
CA GLN A 31 44.51 -0.44 -15.15
C GLN A 31 44.45 -1.96 -15.39
N GLY A 32 45.62 -2.61 -15.37
CA GLY A 32 45.78 -4.04 -15.64
C GLY A 32 45.12 -4.96 -14.61
N GLN A 33 43.79 -5.07 -14.65
CA GLN A 33 43.02 -6.10 -13.98
C GLN A 33 42.74 -7.27 -14.93
N ASP A 34 42.83 -8.50 -14.40
CA ASP A 34 42.69 -9.75 -15.16
C ASP A 34 41.25 -9.88 -15.71
N PRO A 35 41.06 -10.10 -17.03
CA PRO A 35 39.74 -10.33 -17.63
C PRO A 35 38.92 -11.46 -16.97
N GLN A 36 39.57 -12.45 -16.33
CA GLN A 36 38.88 -13.53 -15.62
C GLN A 36 38.23 -13.05 -14.31
N GLU A 37 38.87 -12.15 -13.58
CA GLU A 37 38.32 -11.56 -12.34
C GLU A 37 37.08 -10.72 -12.65
N LYS A 38 37.13 -9.90 -13.70
CA LYS A 38 36.00 -9.06 -14.14
C LYS A 38 34.79 -9.89 -14.58
N PHE A 39 35.03 -11.05 -15.21
CA PHE A 39 33.96 -11.98 -15.59
C PHE A 39 33.33 -12.66 -14.36
N GLN A 40 34.14 -13.07 -13.38
CA GLN A 40 33.64 -13.61 -12.11
C GLN A 40 32.84 -12.59 -11.29
N GLU A 41 33.28 -11.32 -11.24
CA GLU A 41 32.54 -10.24 -10.58
C GLU A 41 31.17 -10.01 -11.25
N CYS A 42 31.13 -9.94 -12.58
CA CYS A 42 29.87 -9.82 -13.33
C CYS A 42 28.95 -11.04 -13.09
N GLN A 43 29.51 -12.25 -13.04
CA GLN A 43 28.72 -13.46 -12.81
C GLN A 43 28.14 -13.48 -11.39
N GLN A 44 28.94 -13.16 -10.36
CA GLN A 44 28.46 -13.04 -8.98
C GLN A 44 27.46 -11.90 -8.79
N HIS A 45 27.57 -10.83 -9.58
CA HIS A 45 26.61 -9.73 -9.57
C HIS A 45 25.27 -10.15 -10.19
N CYS A 46 25.30 -10.87 -11.32
CA CYS A 46 24.11 -11.45 -11.94
C CYS A 46 23.42 -12.49 -11.04
N GLU A 47 24.19 -13.37 -10.39
CA GLU A 47 23.67 -14.36 -9.44
C GLU A 47 23.01 -13.68 -8.22
N ARG A 48 23.65 -12.65 -7.64
CA ARG A 48 23.05 -11.85 -6.55
C ARG A 48 21.78 -11.10 -6.96
N GLN A 49 21.72 -10.60 -8.20
CA GLN A 49 20.50 -9.97 -8.73
C GLN A 49 19.37 -10.99 -8.89
N GLN A 50 19.66 -12.18 -9.43
CA GLN A 50 18.66 -13.24 -9.59
C GLN A 50 18.16 -13.79 -8.24
N GLU A 51 19.04 -13.95 -7.25
CA GLU A 51 18.65 -14.33 -5.89
C GLU A 51 17.78 -13.24 -5.23
N GLY A 52 18.12 -11.96 -5.40
CA GLY A 52 17.33 -10.83 -4.89
C GLY A 52 15.92 -10.75 -5.51
N GLU A 53 15.81 -10.95 -6.82
CA GLU A 53 14.53 -10.98 -7.54
C GLU A 53 13.66 -12.19 -7.12
N GLN A 54 14.27 -13.35 -6.88
CA GLN A 54 13.56 -14.54 -6.37
C GLN A 54 13.13 -14.39 -4.90
N GLU A 55 13.94 -13.76 -4.04
CA GLU A 55 13.59 -13.44 -2.66
C GLU A 55 12.43 -12.44 -2.57
N GLU A 56 12.41 -11.40 -3.42
CA GLU A 56 11.32 -10.42 -3.48
C GLU A 56 10.01 -11.06 -3.97
N SER A 57 10.07 -11.93 -4.97
CA SER A 57 8.90 -12.67 -5.47
C SER A 57 8.28 -13.56 -4.39
N ASN A 58 9.12 -14.21 -3.56
CA ASN A 58 8.69 -15.08 -2.47
C ASN A 58 8.28 -14.33 -1.20
N ASN A 59 8.36 -13.00 -1.14
CA ASN A 59 7.99 -12.23 0.04
C ASN A 59 6.45 -12.10 0.17
N PRO A 60 5.77 -12.79 1.11
CA PRO A 60 4.33 -12.73 1.35
C PRO A 60 3.84 -11.37 1.83
N TYR A 61 4.73 -10.48 2.28
CA TYR A 61 4.37 -9.16 2.81
C TYR A 61 4.40 -8.06 1.75
N LEU A 62 5.15 -8.25 0.66
CA LEU A 62 5.38 -7.23 -0.37
C LEU A 62 4.47 -7.43 -1.57
N PHE A 63 3.52 -6.53 -1.80
CA PHE A 63 2.60 -6.56 -2.92
C PHE A 63 2.96 -5.49 -3.95
N GLU A 64 3.65 -5.88 -5.01
CA GLU A 64 3.97 -4.96 -6.09
C GLU A 64 2.71 -4.41 -6.75
N SER A 65 2.81 -3.16 -7.23
CA SER A 65 1.76 -2.43 -7.95
C SER A 65 1.08 -3.23 -9.06
N GLN A 66 1.81 -4.11 -9.75
CA GLN A 66 1.30 -4.96 -10.83
C GLN A 66 0.30 -6.04 -10.36
N ARG A 67 0.25 -6.33 -9.06
CA ARG A 67 -0.71 -7.30 -8.48
C ARG A 67 -2.09 -6.70 -8.26
N PHE A 68 -2.23 -5.38 -8.38
CA PHE A 68 -3.54 -4.75 -8.44
C PHE A 68 -4.24 -5.13 -9.76
N LYS A 69 -5.52 -5.48 -9.66
CA LYS A 69 -6.34 -5.84 -10.82
C LYS A 69 -7.43 -4.81 -11.02
N SER A 70 -7.71 -4.47 -12.27
CA SER A 70 -8.82 -3.60 -12.64
C SER A 70 -10.07 -4.46 -12.89
N PRO A 71 -11.06 -4.49 -11.96
CA PRO A 71 -12.25 -5.32 -12.13
C PRO A 71 -13.24 -4.72 -13.13
N PHE A 72 -13.09 -3.44 -13.49
CA PHE A 72 -14.00 -2.71 -14.36
C PHE A 72 -13.25 -2.07 -15.53
N ARG A 73 -13.97 -1.87 -16.64
CA ARG A 73 -13.49 -1.03 -17.73
C ARG A 73 -13.76 0.44 -17.40
N ALA A 74 -12.73 1.26 -17.47
CA ALA A 74 -12.78 2.69 -17.28
C ALA A 74 -12.08 3.38 -18.46
N SER A 75 -12.75 4.31 -19.13
CA SER A 75 -12.19 4.97 -20.32
C SER A 75 -11.31 6.17 -19.98
N HIS A 76 -11.53 6.79 -18.82
CA HIS A 76 -10.86 8.02 -18.40
C HIS A 76 -10.33 7.93 -16.96
N GLY A 77 -9.87 6.75 -16.56
CA GLY A 77 -9.35 6.50 -15.23
C GLY A 77 -9.13 5.00 -15.02
N ASP A 78 -8.90 4.61 -13.78
CA ASP A 78 -8.76 3.21 -13.41
C ASP A 78 -9.17 3.01 -11.94
N PHE A 79 -9.86 1.90 -11.69
CA PHE A 79 -10.12 1.41 -10.34
C PHE A 79 -9.42 0.07 -10.21
N ARG A 80 -8.50 -0.01 -9.26
CA ARG A 80 -7.57 -1.13 -9.09
C ARG A 80 -7.70 -1.65 -7.68
N ILE A 81 -7.94 -2.94 -7.51
CA ILE A 81 -8.04 -3.57 -6.19
C ILE A 81 -6.99 -4.67 -6.05
N LEU A 82 -6.34 -4.72 -4.90
CA LEU A 82 -5.37 -5.77 -4.59
C LEU A 82 -6.11 -7.06 -4.27
N GLU A 83 -5.56 -8.21 -4.63
CA GLU A 83 -6.12 -9.52 -4.27
C GLU A 83 -6.30 -9.68 -2.76
N LYS A 84 -7.08 -10.69 -2.32
CA LYS A 84 -7.20 -10.95 -0.87
C LYS A 84 -5.83 -11.30 -0.30
N PHE A 85 -5.46 -10.73 0.84
CA PHE A 85 -4.15 -10.98 1.46
C PHE A 85 -3.87 -12.47 1.73
N THR A 86 -4.91 -13.25 2.05
CA THR A 86 -4.84 -14.70 2.26
C THR A 86 -4.57 -15.53 1.00
N GLN A 87 -4.77 -14.97 -0.20
CA GLN A 87 -4.36 -15.63 -1.45
C GLN A 87 -2.84 -15.73 -1.56
N ARG A 88 -2.12 -14.76 -0.96
CA ARG A 88 -0.65 -14.77 -0.97
C ARG A 88 -0.09 -15.62 0.16
N SER A 89 -0.61 -15.50 1.38
CA SER A 89 -0.15 -16.28 2.52
C SER A 89 -1.17 -16.32 3.67
N GLN A 90 -1.23 -17.47 4.35
CA GLN A 90 -2.01 -17.63 5.58
C GLN A 90 -1.45 -16.81 6.75
N LEU A 91 -0.20 -16.33 6.67
CA LEU A 91 0.37 -15.39 7.64
C LEU A 91 -0.44 -14.09 7.72
N LEU A 92 -1.23 -13.78 6.69
CA LEU A 92 -2.06 -12.58 6.61
C LEU A 92 -3.54 -12.82 6.93
N GLN A 93 -3.89 -13.97 7.52
CA GLN A 93 -5.28 -14.27 7.91
C GLN A 93 -5.86 -13.24 8.88
N GLY A 94 -5.03 -12.63 9.73
CA GLY A 94 -5.46 -11.57 10.66
C GLY A 94 -6.01 -10.30 10.00
N ILE A 95 -5.82 -10.14 8.69
CA ILE A 95 -6.36 -9.03 7.89
C ILE A 95 -7.22 -9.52 6.72
N GLU A 96 -7.78 -10.74 6.80
CA GLU A 96 -8.58 -11.34 5.72
C GLU A 96 -9.78 -10.48 5.28
N LYS A 97 -10.42 -9.77 6.22
CA LYS A 97 -11.56 -8.89 5.94
C LYS A 97 -11.17 -7.59 5.24
N ILE A 98 -9.88 -7.29 5.13
CA ILE A 98 -9.37 -6.03 4.65
C ILE A 98 -8.95 -6.15 3.19
N ARG A 99 -9.25 -5.11 2.42
CA ARG A 99 -8.80 -4.93 1.05
C ARG A 99 -8.27 -3.51 0.89
N VAL A 100 -7.37 -3.34 -0.07
CA VAL A 100 -6.87 -2.03 -0.46
C VAL A 100 -7.06 -1.83 -1.95
N ALA A 101 -7.39 -0.60 -2.33
CA ALA A 101 -7.68 -0.22 -3.70
C ALA A 101 -7.08 1.15 -4.02
N VAL A 102 -6.91 1.41 -5.31
CA VAL A 102 -6.47 2.67 -5.87
C VAL A 102 -7.50 3.11 -6.89
N LEU A 103 -7.95 4.36 -6.77
CA LEU A 103 -8.75 5.03 -7.79
C LEU A 103 -7.91 6.15 -8.41
N GLU A 104 -7.75 6.12 -9.73
CA GLU A 104 -7.08 7.15 -10.50
C GLU A 104 -8.06 7.74 -11.51
N LEU A 105 -8.27 9.05 -11.47
CA LEU A 105 -9.18 9.76 -12.35
C LEU A 105 -8.40 10.76 -13.21
N GLU A 106 -8.57 10.69 -14.53
CA GLU A 106 -8.05 11.70 -15.45
C GLU A 106 -8.72 13.06 -15.21
N PRO A 107 -8.13 14.17 -15.68
CA PRO A 107 -8.76 15.49 -15.59
C PRO A 107 -10.17 15.52 -16.20
N GLN A 108 -11.08 16.28 -15.59
CA GLN A 108 -12.46 16.47 -16.06
C GLN A 108 -13.25 15.18 -16.24
N THR A 109 -13.26 14.35 -15.20
CA THR A 109 -13.92 13.04 -15.21
C THR A 109 -14.88 12.85 -14.06
N PHE A 110 -15.80 11.91 -14.24
CA PHE A 110 -16.86 11.56 -13.31
C PHE A 110 -16.92 10.05 -13.12
N VAL A 111 -17.04 9.62 -11.87
CA VAL A 111 -17.30 8.23 -11.50
C VAL A 111 -18.80 8.07 -11.32
N VAL A 112 -19.39 7.11 -12.00
CA VAL A 112 -20.85 6.88 -11.95
C VAL A 112 -21.32 6.49 -10.54
N PRO A 113 -22.55 6.88 -10.13
CA PRO A 113 -23.11 6.51 -8.84
C PRO A 113 -23.13 5.00 -8.55
N HIS A 114 -22.54 4.62 -7.42
CA HIS A 114 -22.45 3.24 -6.95
C HIS A 114 -22.32 3.19 -5.43
N TYR A 115 -22.57 2.04 -4.82
CA TYR A 115 -22.24 1.79 -3.42
C TYR A 115 -21.42 0.50 -3.28
N CYS A 116 -20.67 0.39 -2.18
CA CYS A 116 -19.92 -0.81 -1.82
C CYS A 116 -20.58 -1.48 -0.60
N ASP A 117 -20.54 -2.81 -0.52
CA ASP A 117 -20.98 -3.56 0.66
C ASP A 117 -19.95 -3.62 1.80
N GLY A 118 -18.88 -2.85 1.69
CA GLY A 118 -17.84 -2.71 2.70
C GLY A 118 -17.70 -1.29 3.23
N GLU A 119 -17.09 -1.19 4.41
CA GLU A 119 -16.78 0.08 5.04
C GLU A 119 -15.47 0.63 4.48
N ILE A 120 -15.47 1.89 4.01
CA ILE A 120 -14.34 2.46 3.26
C ILE A 120 -13.71 3.65 4.00
N ILE A 121 -12.38 3.70 3.98
CA ILE A 121 -11.59 4.91 4.27
C ILE A 121 -10.82 5.27 3.00
N PHE A 122 -11.05 6.48 2.49
CA PHE A 122 -10.30 7.06 1.39
C PHE A 122 -9.24 8.03 1.90
N VAL A 123 -8.12 8.06 1.21
CA VAL A 123 -7.03 9.02 1.42
C VAL A 123 -6.65 9.62 0.07
N VAL A 124 -6.76 10.94 -0.05
CA VAL A 124 -6.33 11.63 -1.27
C VAL A 124 -4.81 11.76 -1.27
N VAL A 125 -4.19 11.12 -2.25
CA VAL A 125 -2.74 11.09 -2.41
C VAL A 125 -2.26 12.22 -3.34
N ARG A 126 -3.08 12.57 -4.34
CA ARG A 126 -2.72 13.54 -5.39
C ARG A 126 -3.97 14.19 -5.99
N GLY A 127 -3.83 15.43 -6.45
CA GLY A 127 -4.90 16.19 -7.08
C GLY A 127 -6.00 16.60 -6.13
N GLN A 128 -7.11 17.02 -6.73
CA GLN A 128 -8.33 17.44 -6.05
C GLN A 128 -9.55 16.85 -6.73
N GLY A 129 -10.61 16.66 -5.96
CA GLY A 129 -11.87 16.17 -6.49
C GLY A 129 -13.04 16.59 -5.63
N THR A 130 -14.24 16.18 -6.01
CA THR A 130 -15.42 16.30 -5.15
C THR A 130 -16.01 14.91 -4.99
N ILE A 131 -16.24 14.48 -3.74
CA ILE A 131 -17.06 13.31 -3.44
C ILE A 131 -18.46 13.79 -3.09
N SER A 132 -19.47 13.09 -3.58
CA SER A 132 -20.86 13.29 -3.16
C SER A 132 -21.45 11.98 -2.71
N ILE A 133 -22.28 12.06 -1.68
CA ILE A 133 -22.87 10.94 -0.96
C ILE A 133 -24.37 11.20 -0.92
N ALA A 134 -25.12 10.29 -1.51
CA ALA A 134 -26.57 10.30 -1.49
C ALA A 134 -27.06 9.24 -0.51
N GLU A 135 -27.73 9.72 0.53
CA GLU A 135 -28.50 8.91 1.48
C GLU A 135 -29.98 8.94 1.06
N GLN A 136 -30.84 8.21 1.79
CA GLN A 136 -32.27 8.13 1.50
C GLN A 136 -32.94 9.51 1.52
N ASP A 137 -32.60 10.34 2.51
CA ASP A 137 -33.28 11.61 2.80
C ASP A 137 -32.34 12.82 2.72
N ASP A 138 -31.05 12.63 2.43
CA ASP A 138 -30.05 13.69 2.43
C ASP A 138 -28.95 13.49 1.38
N LYS A 139 -28.26 14.58 1.05
CA LYS A 139 -27.11 14.58 0.16
C LYS A 139 -26.02 15.47 0.74
N ASN A 140 -24.83 14.90 0.86
CA ASN A 140 -23.62 15.60 1.25
C ASN A 140 -22.59 15.59 0.13
N SER A 141 -21.94 16.73 -0.10
CA SER A 141 -20.88 16.87 -1.09
C SER A 141 -19.68 17.56 -0.46
N PHE A 142 -18.49 17.01 -0.65
CA PHE A 142 -17.24 17.50 -0.06
C PHE A 142 -16.18 17.69 -1.13
N ASN A 143 -15.56 18.86 -1.14
CA ASN A 143 -14.35 19.09 -1.90
C ASN A 143 -13.19 18.42 -1.18
N LEU A 144 -12.41 17.65 -1.92
CA LEU A 144 -11.28 16.88 -1.44
C LEU A 144 -9.97 17.41 -2.04
N GLU A 145 -8.93 17.44 -1.22
CA GLU A 145 -7.57 17.81 -1.59
C GLU A 145 -6.53 16.83 -1.03
N LYS A 146 -5.29 16.91 -1.52
CA LYS A 146 -4.18 16.07 -1.05
C LYS A 146 -4.08 16.09 0.49
N GLY A 147 -4.02 14.91 1.08
CA GLY A 147 -3.95 14.72 2.53
C GLY A 147 -5.30 14.55 3.22
N ASP A 148 -6.42 14.78 2.52
CA ASP A 148 -7.75 14.51 3.06
C ASP A 148 -7.97 13.02 3.25
N VAL A 149 -8.51 12.69 4.42
CA VAL A 149 -9.00 11.37 4.80
C VAL A 149 -10.51 11.46 4.95
N PHE A 150 -11.23 10.55 4.30
CA PHE A 150 -12.68 10.54 4.30
C PHE A 150 -13.24 9.14 4.54
N ARG A 151 -14.27 9.02 5.38
CA ARG A 151 -14.92 7.77 5.77
C ARG A 151 -16.25 7.63 5.01
N VAL A 152 -16.44 6.55 4.26
CA VAL A 152 -17.70 6.23 3.56
C VAL A 152 -18.31 4.99 4.19
N PRO A 153 -19.44 5.11 4.93
CA PRO A 153 -20.20 3.96 5.42
C PRO A 153 -20.63 2.99 4.33
N ALA A 154 -20.68 1.70 4.66
CA ALA A 154 -21.13 0.65 3.75
C ALA A 154 -22.57 0.93 3.26
N GLY A 155 -22.82 0.70 1.97
CA GLY A 155 -24.14 0.84 1.36
C GLY A 155 -24.54 2.26 0.95
N LEU A 156 -23.73 3.28 1.22
CA LEU A 156 -24.05 4.64 0.76
C LEU A 156 -23.68 4.84 -0.72
N ILE A 157 -24.58 5.45 -1.47
CA ILE A 157 -24.34 5.78 -2.88
C ILE A 157 -23.35 6.94 -2.93
N ILE A 158 -22.22 6.71 -3.57
CA ILE A 158 -21.21 7.73 -3.82
C ILE A 158 -20.99 7.95 -5.32
N TYR A 159 -20.58 9.17 -5.65
CA TYR A 159 -20.00 9.50 -6.93
C TYR A 159 -18.88 10.52 -6.74
N LEU A 160 -17.88 10.48 -7.62
CA LEU A 160 -16.72 11.35 -7.55
C LEU A 160 -16.55 12.13 -8.85
N ILE A 161 -15.97 13.31 -8.75
CA ILE A 161 -15.63 14.13 -9.91
C ILE A 161 -14.20 14.67 -9.76
N ASN A 162 -13.37 14.49 -10.78
CA ASN A 162 -12.14 15.24 -10.92
C ASN A 162 -12.47 16.54 -11.67
N ARG A 163 -12.44 17.65 -10.95
CA ARG A 163 -12.76 18.99 -11.45
C ARG A 163 -11.57 19.70 -12.09
N ASP A 164 -10.36 19.17 -11.94
CA ASP A 164 -9.15 19.78 -12.45
C ASP A 164 -9.06 19.60 -13.98
N LYS A 165 -8.40 20.56 -14.65
CA LYS A 165 -8.21 20.56 -16.11
C LYS A 165 -6.91 19.87 -16.54
N LYS A 166 -5.99 19.60 -15.61
CA LYS A 166 -4.64 19.14 -15.89
C LYS A 166 -4.16 18.05 -14.93
N GLU A 167 -4.49 18.14 -13.65
CA GLU A 167 -4.01 17.21 -12.64
C GLU A 167 -4.93 15.99 -12.51
N LYS A 168 -4.32 14.80 -12.43
CA LYS A 168 -5.06 13.58 -12.09
C LYS A 168 -5.44 13.59 -10.61
N PHE A 169 -6.58 13.01 -10.30
CA PHE A 169 -7.02 12.78 -8.92
C PHE A 169 -6.74 11.33 -8.53
N PHE A 170 -5.98 11.14 -7.45
CA PHE A 170 -5.54 9.81 -7.01
C PHE A 170 -5.93 9.57 -5.56
N VAL A 171 -6.65 8.47 -5.33
CA VAL A 171 -7.16 8.08 -4.02
C VAL A 171 -6.67 6.68 -3.66
N TYR A 172 -6.14 6.53 -2.45
CA TYR A 172 -5.86 5.24 -1.84
C TYR A 172 -6.99 4.87 -0.89
N GLY A 173 -7.60 3.69 -1.09
CA GLY A 173 -8.74 3.22 -0.32
C GLY A 173 -8.40 2.01 0.53
N LEU A 174 -8.84 2.01 1.78
CA LEU A 174 -9.00 0.82 2.61
C LEU A 174 -10.48 0.44 2.60
N ALA A 175 -10.78 -0.83 2.44
CA ALA A 175 -12.13 -1.34 2.59
C ALA A 175 -12.17 -2.56 3.51
N LYS A 176 -13.17 -2.62 4.40
CA LYS A 176 -13.44 -3.75 5.30
C LYS A 176 -14.75 -4.39 4.91
N SER A 177 -14.72 -5.67 4.53
CA SER A 177 -15.91 -6.42 4.13
C SER A 177 -16.86 -6.64 5.30
N SER A 178 -18.16 -6.36 5.09
CA SER A 178 -19.23 -6.68 6.05
C SER A 178 -19.79 -8.10 5.85
N ASN A 179 -19.76 -8.60 4.61
CA ASN A 179 -20.25 -9.91 4.21
C ASN A 179 -19.16 -11.00 4.37
N ALA A 180 -18.95 -11.82 3.33
CA ALA A 180 -17.91 -12.84 3.33
C ALA A 180 -16.51 -12.21 3.47
N PRO A 181 -15.60 -12.75 4.31
CA PRO A 181 -14.29 -12.17 4.55
C PRO A 181 -13.51 -11.82 3.28
N GLY A 182 -13.17 -10.54 3.15
CA GLY A 182 -12.38 -9.98 2.06
C GLY A 182 -13.10 -9.93 0.72
N GLN A 183 -14.39 -10.29 0.67
CA GLN A 183 -15.24 -10.08 -0.51
C GLN A 183 -15.85 -8.69 -0.43
N LEU A 184 -15.72 -7.95 -1.53
CA LEU A 184 -16.26 -6.61 -1.69
C LEU A 184 -16.86 -6.54 -3.08
N HIS A 185 -18.04 -5.94 -3.16
CA HIS A 185 -18.77 -5.77 -4.40
C HIS A 185 -19.20 -4.32 -4.56
N GLU A 186 -18.96 -3.78 -5.76
CA GLU A 186 -19.52 -2.49 -6.17
C GLU A 186 -20.88 -2.73 -6.83
N TYR A 187 -21.89 -2.00 -6.37
CA TYR A 187 -23.27 -2.06 -6.84
C TYR A 187 -23.57 -0.76 -7.58
N PHE A 188 -23.54 -0.82 -8.90
CA PHE A 188 -23.78 0.34 -9.77
C PHE A 188 -25.28 0.61 -9.88
N SER A 189 -25.75 1.71 -9.29
CA SER A 189 -27.13 2.17 -9.45
C SER A 189 -27.29 2.87 -10.80
N ALA A 190 -26.34 3.73 -11.14
CA ALA A 190 -26.23 4.35 -12.44
C ALA A 190 -25.42 3.46 -13.40
N GLY A 191 -25.83 3.45 -14.67
CA GLY A 191 -25.24 2.57 -15.67
C GLY A 191 -26.33 2.00 -16.57
N ALA A 192 -25.90 1.11 -17.46
CA ALA A 192 -26.79 0.39 -18.36
C ALA A 192 -26.16 -0.96 -18.63
N GLU A 193 -25.40 -1.11 -19.71
CA GLU A 193 -24.65 -2.35 -19.99
C GLU A 193 -23.21 -2.28 -19.44
N ASN A 194 -22.61 -1.09 -19.39
CA ASN A 194 -21.23 -0.93 -18.96
C ASN A 194 -21.00 0.42 -18.22
N PRO A 195 -20.94 0.42 -16.87
CA PRO A 195 -21.17 -0.75 -16.01
C PRO A 195 -22.63 -1.20 -16.07
N GLU A 196 -22.84 -2.47 -15.76
CA GLU A 196 -24.19 -3.02 -15.63
C GLU A 196 -24.89 -2.41 -14.42
N SER A 197 -26.04 -1.76 -14.64
CA SER A 197 -26.87 -1.26 -13.55
C SER A 197 -27.64 -2.42 -12.89
N PHE A 198 -27.64 -2.49 -11.56
CA PHE A 198 -28.39 -3.54 -10.86
C PHE A 198 -29.89 -3.48 -11.09
N TYR A 199 -30.43 -2.34 -11.59
CA TYR A 199 -31.86 -2.25 -11.95
C TYR A 199 -32.25 -3.27 -13.02
N ARG A 200 -31.31 -3.68 -13.89
CA ARG A 200 -31.52 -4.67 -14.95
C ARG A 200 -31.76 -6.08 -14.44
N ALA A 201 -31.46 -6.34 -13.17
CA ALA A 201 -31.74 -7.63 -12.53
C ALA A 201 -33.22 -7.80 -12.13
N PHE A 202 -33.99 -6.70 -12.03
CA PHE A 202 -35.41 -6.76 -11.71
C PHE A 202 -36.24 -6.97 -12.99
N SER A 203 -37.36 -7.67 -12.84
CA SER A 203 -38.29 -7.90 -13.95
C SER A 203 -38.97 -6.60 -14.39
N SER A 204 -39.33 -6.52 -15.67
CA SER A 204 -39.89 -5.30 -16.26
C SER A 204 -41.19 -4.87 -15.58
N ASP A 205 -42.05 -5.81 -15.20
CA ASP A 205 -43.31 -5.55 -14.47
C ASP A 205 -43.09 -4.92 -13.09
N ILE A 206 -42.04 -5.34 -12.39
CA ILE A 206 -41.60 -4.72 -11.13
C ILE A 206 -41.11 -3.30 -11.39
N LEU A 207 -40.25 -3.08 -12.39
CA LEU A 207 -39.72 -1.75 -12.70
C LEU A 207 -40.81 -0.78 -13.17
N GLU A 208 -41.74 -1.24 -14.01
CA GLU A 208 -42.88 -0.43 -14.46
C GLU A 208 -43.75 -0.01 -13.29
N SER A 209 -44.04 -0.93 -12.36
CA SER A 209 -44.79 -0.66 -11.15
C SER A 209 -44.05 0.29 -10.20
N ALA A 210 -42.74 0.05 -9.99
CA ALA A 210 -41.91 0.82 -9.06
C ALA A 210 -41.68 2.27 -9.53
N PHE A 211 -41.42 2.47 -10.83
CA PHE A 211 -41.19 3.79 -11.42
C PHE A 211 -42.47 4.45 -11.96
N ASN A 212 -43.62 3.75 -11.92
CA ASN A 212 -44.88 4.18 -12.51
C ASN A 212 -44.68 4.72 -13.95
N THR A 213 -43.93 3.97 -14.75
CA THR A 213 -43.44 4.40 -16.07
C THR A 213 -43.49 3.23 -17.04
N GLN A 214 -43.89 3.48 -18.29
CA GLN A 214 -43.95 2.44 -19.34
C GLN A 214 -42.59 1.80 -19.60
N ARG A 215 -42.61 0.47 -19.84
CA ARG A 215 -41.45 -0.36 -20.16
C ARG A 215 -40.45 0.27 -21.14
N ASP A 216 -40.92 0.69 -22.32
CA ASP A 216 -40.06 1.21 -23.39
C ASP A 216 -39.25 2.45 -22.97
N ARG A 217 -39.73 3.24 -22.00
CA ARG A 217 -38.99 4.39 -21.47
C ARG A 217 -37.93 3.95 -20.45
N LEU A 218 -38.21 2.91 -19.66
CA LEU A 218 -37.28 2.35 -18.69
C LEU A 218 -36.16 1.55 -19.37
N GLU A 219 -36.48 0.77 -20.40
CA GLU A 219 -35.48 0.09 -21.24
C GLU A 219 -34.53 1.11 -21.85
N ARG A 220 -35.06 2.19 -22.45
CA ARG A 220 -34.25 3.30 -22.94
C ARG A 220 -33.36 3.91 -21.84
N LEU A 221 -33.87 4.13 -20.63
CA LEU A 221 -33.08 4.68 -19.52
C LEU A 221 -31.87 3.79 -19.17
N PHE A 222 -32.06 2.48 -19.09
CA PHE A 222 -31.04 1.51 -18.67
C PHE A 222 -30.28 0.84 -19.83
N GLU A 223 -30.28 1.44 -21.02
CA GLU A 223 -29.51 1.00 -22.20
C GLU A 223 -28.52 2.07 -22.73
N LEU A 224 -28.70 3.33 -22.36
CA LEU A 224 -27.94 4.45 -22.96
C LEU A 224 -26.46 4.50 -22.52
N GLN A 225 -26.13 4.09 -21.30
CA GLN A 225 -24.78 4.23 -20.74
C GLN A 225 -23.87 3.03 -21.07
N LYS A 226 -22.84 3.26 -21.89
CA LYS A 226 -21.88 2.21 -22.29
C LYS A 226 -20.40 2.59 -22.08
N GLN A 227 -20.15 3.78 -21.51
CA GLN A 227 -18.81 4.40 -21.46
C GLN A 227 -17.92 3.90 -20.31
N GLY A 228 -18.43 3.00 -19.46
CA GLY A 228 -17.71 2.44 -18.32
C GLY A 228 -17.90 3.24 -17.03
N ILE A 229 -17.14 2.86 -16.00
CA ILE A 229 -17.33 3.38 -14.63
C ILE A 229 -16.80 4.80 -14.44
N VAL A 230 -15.85 5.22 -15.29
CA VAL A 230 -15.26 6.57 -15.30
C VAL A 230 -15.44 7.17 -16.69
N ILE A 231 -16.13 8.32 -16.75
CA ILE A 231 -16.53 9.01 -17.98
C ILE A 231 -16.07 10.47 -17.96
N LYS A 232 -16.03 11.14 -19.12
CA LYS A 232 -15.78 12.59 -19.17
C LYS A 232 -16.95 13.39 -18.61
N ALA A 233 -16.64 14.52 -17.98
CA ALA A 233 -17.60 15.53 -17.57
C ALA A 233 -17.26 16.87 -18.24
N SER A 234 -18.28 17.61 -18.70
CA SER A 234 -18.11 18.96 -19.23
C SER A 234 -17.82 19.97 -18.12
N GLU A 235 -17.29 21.14 -18.46
CA GLU A 235 -17.03 22.19 -17.47
C GLU A 235 -18.32 22.67 -16.79
N GLU A 236 -19.43 22.74 -17.53
CA GLU A 236 -20.75 23.09 -17.00
C GLU A 236 -21.25 22.03 -16.02
N GLN A 237 -21.09 20.75 -16.34
CA GLN A 237 -21.46 19.65 -15.44
C GLN A 237 -20.62 19.67 -14.16
N ILE A 238 -19.31 19.88 -14.29
CA ILE A 238 -18.38 19.98 -13.15
C ILE A 238 -18.78 21.13 -12.24
N ARG A 239 -19.08 22.30 -12.82
CA ARG A 239 -19.51 23.49 -12.08
C ARG A 239 -20.83 23.24 -11.35
N ALA A 240 -21.84 22.71 -12.03
CA ALA A 240 -23.16 22.45 -11.44
C ALA A 240 -23.10 21.41 -10.30
N ILE A 241 -22.31 20.34 -10.46
CA ILE A 241 -22.16 19.31 -9.43
C ILE A 241 -21.39 19.86 -8.22
N SER A 242 -20.39 20.71 -8.46
CA SER A 242 -19.52 21.24 -7.40
C SER A 242 -20.11 22.45 -6.66
N GLU A 243 -21.16 23.08 -7.18
CA GLU A 243 -21.76 24.31 -6.60
C GLU A 243 -22.28 24.10 -5.16
N HIS A 244 -22.72 22.89 -4.84
CA HIS A 244 -23.21 22.52 -3.50
C HIS A 244 -22.16 21.81 -2.64
N ALA A 245 -20.93 21.65 -3.13
CA ALA A 245 -19.87 21.01 -2.36
C ALA A 245 -19.47 21.92 -1.19
N SER A 246 -19.48 21.38 0.03
CA SER A 246 -19.27 22.05 1.33
C SER A 246 -20.50 22.64 2.01
N GLN A 247 -21.71 22.46 1.45
CA GLN A 247 -22.95 22.67 2.20
C GLN A 247 -23.30 21.36 2.92
N THR A 248 -22.78 21.15 4.13
CA THR A 248 -23.17 20.01 4.97
C THR A 248 -24.64 20.14 5.36
N LYS A 249 -25.43 19.14 4.99
CA LYS A 249 -26.78 18.92 5.51
C LYS A 249 -26.75 17.54 6.18
N GLY A 250 -27.30 17.43 7.39
CA GLY A 250 -27.37 16.14 8.09
C GLY A 250 -26.12 15.72 8.86
N LYS A 251 -25.98 14.40 9.05
CA LYS A 251 -25.11 13.77 10.07
C LYS A 251 -23.77 13.23 9.54
N THR A 252 -23.56 13.22 8.22
CA THR A 252 -22.34 12.66 7.62
C THR A 252 -21.13 13.53 7.96
N LEU A 253 -20.13 12.96 8.66
CA LEU A 253 -18.91 13.68 9.00
C LEU A 253 -18.08 13.96 7.74
N GLY A 254 -17.59 15.19 7.61
CA GLY A 254 -16.73 15.61 6.51
C GLY A 254 -15.31 15.02 6.55
N PRO A 255 -14.50 15.32 5.52
CA PRO A 255 -13.10 14.93 5.50
C PRO A 255 -12.30 15.69 6.57
N PHE A 256 -11.20 15.10 7.02
CA PHE A 256 -10.16 15.80 7.76
C PHE A 256 -8.83 15.67 7.03
N ASN A 257 -8.00 16.71 7.09
CA ASN A 257 -6.72 16.71 6.39
C ASN A 257 -5.58 16.35 7.36
N LEU A 258 -4.93 15.22 7.12
CA LEU A 258 -3.86 14.75 8.00
C LEU A 258 -2.54 15.50 7.81
N LEU A 259 -2.35 16.18 6.66
CA LEU A 259 -1.15 16.99 6.41
C LEU A 259 -1.24 18.40 7.01
N LYS A 260 -2.42 18.82 7.47
CA LYS A 260 -2.62 20.07 8.23
C LYS A 260 -2.41 19.87 9.74
N GLU A 261 -2.26 18.63 10.18
CA GLU A 261 -1.99 18.28 11.57
C GLU A 261 -0.52 18.47 11.93
N ARG A 262 -0.22 18.50 13.23
CA ARG A 262 1.17 18.42 13.68
C ARG A 262 1.69 16.99 13.51
N PRO A 263 2.94 16.79 13.06
CA PRO A 263 3.52 15.47 13.02
C PRO A 263 3.60 14.88 14.43
N LEU A 264 3.34 13.58 14.55
CA LEU A 264 3.46 12.85 15.81
C LEU A 264 4.93 12.77 16.25
N PHE A 265 5.83 12.67 15.29
CA PHE A 265 7.27 12.82 15.49
C PHE A 265 7.93 13.26 14.18
N GLU A 266 9.02 14.01 14.31
CA GLU A 266 9.78 14.56 13.20
C GLU A 266 11.25 14.76 13.56
N SER A 267 12.07 14.89 12.52
CA SER A 267 13.45 15.38 12.58
C SER A 267 13.79 16.08 11.26
N LYS A 268 15.03 16.55 11.09
CA LYS A 268 15.51 17.10 9.82
C LYS A 268 15.46 16.10 8.64
N PHE A 269 15.35 14.80 8.92
CA PHE A 269 15.35 13.74 7.92
C PHE A 269 13.96 13.15 7.62
N GLY A 270 12.91 13.58 8.32
CA GLY A 270 11.59 13.04 8.04
C GLY A 270 10.51 13.44 9.03
N GLN A 271 9.28 13.11 8.69
CA GLN A 271 8.08 13.44 9.45
C GLN A 271 7.09 12.29 9.38
N PHE A 272 6.37 12.08 10.47
CA PHE A 272 5.27 11.11 10.52
C PHE A 272 4.02 11.74 11.12
N PHE A 273 2.90 11.64 10.39
CA PHE A 273 1.58 12.09 10.79
C PHE A 273 0.69 10.87 11.00
N GLU A 274 -0.19 10.89 12.00
CA GLU A 274 -1.15 9.81 12.22
C GLU A 274 -2.50 10.31 12.74
N ALA A 275 -3.56 9.95 12.02
CA ALA A 275 -4.93 10.02 12.49
C ALA A 275 -5.27 8.69 13.17
N SER A 276 -5.44 8.73 14.49
CA SER A 276 -5.77 7.57 15.31
C SER A 276 -7.26 7.54 15.67
N PRO A 277 -7.84 6.36 15.94
CA PRO A 277 -9.25 6.25 16.33
C PRO A 277 -9.53 6.90 17.69
N ALA A 278 -8.52 7.05 18.55
CA ALA A 278 -8.66 7.79 19.81
C ALA A 278 -9.06 9.25 19.56
N ARG A 279 -8.49 9.87 18.53
CA ARG A 279 -8.70 11.29 18.19
C ARG A 279 -9.81 11.51 17.16
N PHE A 280 -9.92 10.62 16.17
CA PHE A 280 -10.86 10.77 15.05
C PHE A 280 -11.98 9.75 15.17
N GLU A 281 -13.18 10.22 15.55
CA GLU A 281 -14.31 9.33 15.85
C GLU A 281 -14.78 8.51 14.65
N GLN A 282 -14.70 9.07 13.44
CA GLN A 282 -15.04 8.40 12.18
C GLN A 282 -14.13 7.21 11.82
N LEU A 283 -13.08 6.95 12.60
CA LEU A 283 -12.19 5.78 12.42
C LEU A 283 -12.37 4.71 13.52
N ARG A 284 -13.17 4.97 14.57
CA ARG A 284 -13.28 4.12 15.77
C ARG A 284 -13.97 2.79 15.51
N ASP A 285 -15.04 2.81 14.74
CA ASP A 285 -15.84 1.64 14.37
C ASP A 285 -15.02 0.58 13.59
N LEU A 286 -14.08 1.05 12.77
CA LEU A 286 -13.16 0.20 12.03
C LEU A 286 -11.92 -0.21 12.84
N ASP A 287 -11.71 0.40 14.01
CA ASP A 287 -10.46 0.32 14.77
C ASP A 287 -9.23 0.54 13.85
N ALA A 288 -9.33 1.60 13.04
CA ALA A 288 -8.38 1.90 11.98
C ALA A 288 -7.63 3.21 12.24
N ALA A 289 -6.41 3.31 11.73
CA ALA A 289 -5.63 4.54 11.69
C ALA A 289 -5.16 4.84 10.27
N VAL A 290 -4.91 6.11 9.97
CA VAL A 290 -4.25 6.54 8.74
C VAL A 290 -2.96 7.24 9.12
N GLY A 291 -1.84 6.84 8.51
CA GLY A 291 -0.54 7.46 8.72
C GLY A 291 0.07 7.96 7.42
N PHE A 292 0.78 9.08 7.48
CA PHE A 292 1.64 9.58 6.40
C PHE A 292 3.08 9.63 6.90
N MET A 293 3.99 8.98 6.19
CA MET A 293 5.42 9.04 6.47
C MET A 293 6.13 9.72 5.30
N ASN A 294 6.95 10.72 5.62
CA ASN A 294 7.87 11.35 4.68
C ASN A 294 9.29 11.13 5.19
N ILE A 295 10.15 10.54 4.38
CA ILE A 295 11.59 10.42 4.62
C ILE A 295 12.29 11.26 3.57
N ASN A 296 13.07 12.25 4.01
CA ASN A 296 13.81 13.11 3.10
C ASN A 296 14.88 12.31 2.35
N GLN A 297 15.27 12.79 1.18
CA GLN A 297 16.35 12.21 0.38
C GLN A 297 17.59 11.93 1.24
N GLY A 298 18.16 10.74 1.09
CA GLY A 298 19.32 10.28 1.87
C GLY A 298 19.01 9.96 3.34
N GLY A 299 17.75 10.04 3.76
CA GLY A 299 17.30 9.72 5.11
C GLY A 299 16.85 8.27 5.27
N MET A 300 16.74 7.85 6.53
CA MET A 300 16.08 6.61 6.94
C MET A 300 15.23 6.85 8.19
N VAL A 301 14.18 6.06 8.36
CA VAL A 301 13.50 5.95 9.66
C VAL A 301 14.25 4.94 10.51
N LEU A 302 14.56 5.28 11.76
CA LEU A 302 15.23 4.37 12.68
C LEU A 302 14.38 3.11 12.90
N PRO A 303 15.00 1.93 13.12
CA PRO A 303 14.26 0.69 13.34
C PRO A 303 13.22 0.84 14.44
N TYR A 304 11.98 0.46 14.15
CA TYR A 304 10.87 0.54 15.08
C TYR A 304 9.92 -0.63 14.87
N TYR A 305 9.01 -0.86 15.81
CA TYR A 305 7.86 -1.76 15.61
C TYR A 305 6.57 -1.12 16.11
N ASN A 306 5.43 -1.58 15.57
CA ASN A 306 4.10 -1.22 16.06
C ASN A 306 3.67 -2.24 17.11
N THR A 307 3.26 -1.79 18.31
CA THR A 307 2.87 -2.69 19.42
C THR A 307 1.78 -3.70 19.07
N ARG A 308 0.75 -3.27 18.33
CA ARG A 308 -0.43 -4.11 18.05
C ARG A 308 -1.07 -3.89 16.69
N SER A 309 -0.73 -2.80 16.01
CA SER A 309 -1.34 -2.47 14.73
C SER A 309 -0.55 -3.05 13.57
N THR A 310 -1.22 -3.83 12.72
CA THR A 310 -0.71 -4.21 11.41
C THR A 310 -0.89 -3.05 10.45
N ARG A 311 0.17 -2.69 9.71
CA ARG A 311 0.15 -1.58 8.74
C ARG A 311 0.11 -2.08 7.30
N LEU A 312 -0.72 -1.45 6.47
CA LEU A 312 -0.76 -1.62 5.01
C LEU A 312 -0.21 -0.35 4.39
N VAL A 313 1.06 -0.36 4.01
CA VAL A 313 1.82 0.84 3.62
C VAL A 313 2.00 0.87 2.11
N MET A 314 1.45 1.88 1.45
CA MET A 314 1.65 2.13 0.03
C MET A 314 2.67 3.24 -0.19
N VAL A 315 3.61 3.04 -1.14
CA VAL A 315 4.50 4.12 -1.59
C VAL A 315 3.76 5.03 -2.56
N VAL A 316 3.82 6.33 -2.33
CA VAL A 316 3.13 7.34 -3.15
C VAL A 316 4.07 8.25 -3.91
N GLU A 317 5.28 8.48 -3.39
CA GLU A 317 6.36 9.23 -4.06
C GLU A 317 7.71 8.61 -3.67
N GLY A 318 8.67 8.63 -4.61
CA GLY A 318 10.04 8.15 -4.39
C GLY A 318 10.20 6.64 -4.38
N ASN A 319 11.38 6.20 -3.93
CA ASN A 319 11.76 4.78 -3.80
C ASN A 319 12.33 4.52 -2.41
N ALA A 320 12.24 3.28 -1.96
CA ALA A 320 12.84 2.87 -0.71
C ALA A 320 13.40 1.46 -0.74
N GLN A 321 14.39 1.21 0.10
CA GLN A 321 14.72 -0.12 0.58
C GLN A 321 14.10 -0.31 1.96
N PHE A 322 13.63 -1.52 2.28
CA PHE A 322 13.20 -1.87 3.62
C PHE A 322 13.87 -3.14 4.13
N GLU A 323 14.01 -3.22 5.46
CA GLU A 323 14.39 -4.44 6.15
C GLU A 323 13.46 -4.69 7.34
N MET A 324 12.98 -5.92 7.46
CA MET A 324 12.05 -6.36 8.48
C MET A 324 12.55 -7.66 9.14
N ALA A 325 12.47 -7.72 10.47
CA ALA A 325 12.73 -8.96 11.19
C ALA A 325 11.43 -9.75 11.39
N CYS A 326 11.38 -11.00 10.91
CA CYS A 326 10.19 -11.85 10.97
C CYS A 326 10.49 -13.23 11.61
N PRO A 327 9.84 -13.59 12.73
CA PRO A 327 10.03 -14.90 13.36
C PRO A 327 9.21 -16.03 12.70
N HIS A 328 8.25 -15.72 11.83
CA HIS A 328 7.32 -16.69 11.25
C HIS A 328 7.84 -17.35 9.97
N PHE A 329 8.73 -16.66 9.26
CA PHE A 329 9.14 -17.01 7.90
C PHE A 329 10.03 -18.26 7.83
N GLY A 330 10.86 -18.48 8.85
CA GLY A 330 11.76 -19.64 8.93
C GLY A 330 11.08 -20.97 9.23
N ARG A 331 9.80 -20.98 9.65
CA ARG A 331 9.08 -22.22 10.00
C ARG A 331 8.47 -22.94 8.78
N GLN A 332 8.21 -22.24 7.66
CA GLN A 332 7.60 -22.86 6.48
C GLN A 332 8.63 -23.51 5.51
N GLY A 333 9.88 -23.04 5.50
CA GLY A 333 10.92 -23.54 4.59
C GLY A 333 11.57 -24.88 4.98
N ARG A 334 11.42 -25.36 6.22
CA ARG A 334 11.99 -26.65 6.66
C ARG A 334 11.10 -27.87 6.36
N GLY A 335 9.92 -27.68 5.76
CA GLY A 335 8.90 -28.72 5.60
C GLY A 335 8.81 -29.42 4.24
N GLN A 336 9.66 -29.07 3.26
CA GLN A 336 9.49 -29.57 1.87
C GLN A 336 10.44 -30.69 1.41
N GLU A 337 11.19 -31.35 2.30
CA GLU A 337 11.98 -32.54 1.91
C GLU A 337 11.47 -33.90 2.40
N HIS A 338 10.41 -33.97 3.21
CA HIS A 338 9.86 -35.27 3.62
C HIS A 338 8.35 -35.38 3.39
N ARG A 339 7.99 -35.77 2.16
CA ARG A 339 6.72 -36.44 1.88
C ARG A 339 6.69 -37.78 2.62
N GLY A 340 6.00 -37.81 3.75
CA GLY A 340 5.54 -39.07 4.35
C GLY A 340 5.48 -39.07 5.86
N LYS A 341 4.49 -38.40 6.44
CA LYS A 341 3.65 -38.86 7.57
C LYS A 341 2.83 -37.68 8.10
N ARG A 342 1.52 -37.88 8.25
CA ARG A 342 0.68 -37.09 9.15
C ARG A 342 1.38 -37.07 10.51
N ARG A 343 1.82 -35.91 10.96
CA ARG A 343 2.13 -35.67 12.37
C ARG A 343 1.35 -34.46 12.82
N GLU A 344 0.66 -34.69 13.92
CA GLU A 344 0.02 -33.70 14.76
C GLU A 344 1.01 -32.57 15.03
N GLN A 345 0.51 -31.33 15.09
CA GLN A 345 1.28 -30.13 15.38
C GLN A 345 1.81 -30.20 16.82
N GLU A 346 2.89 -30.94 17.04
CA GLU A 346 3.77 -30.71 18.17
C GLU A 346 4.51 -29.41 17.87
N GLN A 347 4.21 -28.36 18.65
CA GLN A 347 5.02 -27.16 18.70
C GLN A 347 6.38 -27.55 19.28
N GLU A 348 7.33 -27.93 18.44
CA GLU A 348 8.73 -28.04 18.87
C GLU A 348 9.18 -26.64 19.33
N GLU A 349 9.44 -26.50 20.63
CA GLU A 349 10.10 -25.37 21.26
C GLU A 349 11.56 -25.28 20.77
N GLY A 350 11.74 -24.84 19.52
CA GLY A 350 13.03 -24.42 19.00
C GLY A 350 13.28 -22.95 19.31
N ASP A 351 14.57 -22.58 19.45
CA ASP A 351 15.00 -21.20 19.65
C ASP A 351 14.36 -20.25 18.62
N VAL A 352 13.94 -19.07 19.08
CA VAL A 352 13.34 -18.05 18.21
C VAL A 352 14.39 -17.55 17.23
N HIS A 353 14.17 -17.80 15.93
CA HIS A 353 14.99 -17.27 14.85
C HIS A 353 14.24 -16.17 14.11
N TYR A 354 14.85 -14.98 13.99
CA TYR A 354 14.33 -13.89 13.18
C TYR A 354 14.91 -13.94 11.77
N GLN A 355 14.07 -14.21 10.78
CA GLN A 355 14.46 -14.14 9.39
C GLN A 355 14.51 -12.68 8.92
N LYS A 356 15.54 -12.37 8.14
CA LYS A 356 15.67 -11.09 7.45
C LYS A 356 14.76 -11.09 6.22
N VAL A 357 13.72 -10.28 6.28
CA VAL A 357 12.85 -9.98 5.14
C VAL A 357 13.25 -8.62 4.59
N ARG A 358 13.69 -8.56 3.34
CA ARG A 358 14.15 -7.33 2.68
C ARG A 358 13.45 -7.15 1.35
N GLY A 359 13.52 -5.95 0.81
CA GLY A 359 13.10 -5.67 -0.55
C GLY A 359 13.16 -4.19 -0.87
N ASN A 360 12.90 -3.89 -2.12
CA ASN A 360 12.75 -2.54 -2.64
C ASN A 360 11.26 -2.21 -2.79
N LEU A 361 10.96 -0.92 -2.70
CA LEU A 361 9.61 -0.38 -2.87
C LEU A 361 9.66 0.76 -3.87
N LYS A 362 8.79 0.67 -4.88
CA LYS A 362 8.51 1.72 -5.87
C LYS A 362 7.08 2.22 -5.69
N VAL A 363 6.77 3.37 -6.31
CA VAL A 363 5.44 3.97 -6.27
C VAL A 363 4.35 2.95 -6.66
N GLY A 364 3.31 2.87 -5.82
CA GLY A 364 2.18 1.96 -5.98
C GLY A 364 2.35 0.59 -5.31
N ASP A 365 3.55 0.22 -4.88
CA ASP A 365 3.75 -1.01 -4.11
C ASP A 365 3.17 -0.88 -2.70
N VAL A 366 2.64 -1.99 -2.18
CA VAL A 366 2.07 -2.10 -0.83
C VAL A 366 2.88 -3.09 0.00
N LEU A 367 3.39 -2.66 1.15
CA LEU A 367 4.02 -3.53 2.15
C LEU A 367 3.08 -3.73 3.34
N VAL A 368 2.87 -4.99 3.71
CA VAL A 368 2.20 -5.36 4.97
C VAL A 368 3.24 -5.47 6.08
N ILE A 369 3.10 -4.67 7.13
CA ILE A 369 3.96 -4.72 8.31
C ILE A 369 3.13 -5.28 9.47
N PRO A 370 3.28 -6.57 9.82
CA PRO A 370 2.53 -7.13 10.93
C PRO A 370 2.92 -6.48 12.26
N ALA A 371 1.99 -6.48 13.21
CA ALA A 371 2.26 -6.02 14.57
C ALA A 371 3.48 -6.75 15.17
N GLY A 372 4.26 -6.04 15.99
CA GLY A 372 5.44 -6.56 16.68
C GLY A 372 6.69 -6.76 15.81
N HIS A 373 6.60 -6.62 14.48
CA HIS A 373 7.76 -6.84 13.60
C HIS A 373 8.63 -5.57 13.53
N PRO A 374 9.92 -5.64 13.91
CA PRO A 374 10.88 -4.56 13.67
C PRO A 374 11.04 -4.28 12.19
N ILE A 375 10.96 -3.01 11.80
CA ILE A 375 11.02 -2.53 10.42
C ILE A 375 11.84 -1.24 10.34
N THR A 376 12.53 -1.05 9.21
CA THR A 376 13.18 0.19 8.82
C THR A 376 12.94 0.48 7.34
N PHE A 377 12.93 1.76 6.96
CA PHE A 377 12.86 2.22 5.57
C PHE A 377 13.99 3.20 5.31
N ILE A 378 14.63 3.08 4.15
CA ILE A 378 15.73 3.92 3.68
C ILE A 378 15.30 4.52 2.36
N ALA A 379 15.28 5.85 2.25
CA ALA A 379 14.95 6.53 0.99
C ALA A 379 16.11 6.34 -0.01
N THR A 380 15.79 5.92 -1.24
CA THR A 380 16.79 5.63 -2.28
C THR A 380 16.52 6.44 -3.56
N GLY A 381 17.52 6.51 -4.45
CA GLY A 381 17.36 7.10 -5.78
C GLY A 381 17.25 8.62 -5.82
N GLY A 382 17.83 9.33 -4.83
CA GLY A 382 17.96 10.79 -4.87
C GLY A 382 16.65 11.57 -4.75
N SER A 383 15.60 10.96 -4.19
CA SER A 383 14.30 11.61 -3.98
C SER A 383 13.79 11.39 -2.56
N ASN A 384 12.86 12.23 -2.10
CA ASN A 384 12.12 11.97 -0.88
C ASN A 384 11.22 10.74 -1.08
N LEU A 385 11.12 9.92 -0.04
CA LEU A 385 10.14 8.85 0.03
C LEU A 385 8.90 9.35 0.76
N ARG A 386 7.72 9.22 0.12
CA ARG A 386 6.43 9.39 0.80
C ARG A 386 5.62 8.10 0.77
N GLN A 387 5.01 7.80 1.90
CA GLN A 387 4.18 6.63 2.09
C GLN A 387 2.88 6.99 2.82
N VAL A 388 1.80 6.29 2.46
CA VAL A 388 0.52 6.32 3.16
C VAL A 388 0.26 4.93 3.73
N GLY A 389 -0.09 4.85 5.01
CA GLY A 389 -0.29 3.59 5.71
C GLY A 389 -1.63 3.51 6.42
N PHE A 390 -2.41 2.47 6.14
CA PHE A 390 -3.56 2.11 6.97
C PHE A 390 -3.12 1.22 8.12
N GLY A 391 -3.50 1.57 9.36
CA GLY A 391 -3.31 0.72 10.53
C GLY A 391 -4.60 -0.02 10.88
N ILE A 392 -4.52 -1.33 11.04
CA ILE A 392 -5.61 -2.19 11.52
C ILE A 392 -5.34 -2.52 12.99
N ASN A 393 -6.39 -2.63 13.81
CA ASN A 393 -6.28 -2.79 15.27
C ASN A 393 -5.49 -1.63 15.92
N ALA A 394 -5.87 -0.41 15.56
CA ALA A 394 -5.08 0.79 15.79
C ALA A 394 -5.26 1.41 17.19
N GLN A 395 -6.36 1.12 17.88
CA GLN A 395 -6.66 1.65 19.20
C GLN A 395 -5.52 1.30 20.17
N ASN A 396 -4.99 2.29 20.87
CA ASN A 396 -3.86 2.15 21.80
C ASN A 396 -2.55 1.64 21.18
N ASN A 397 -2.41 1.65 19.85
CA ASN A 397 -1.15 1.30 19.21
C ASN A 397 -0.09 2.38 19.50
N LYS A 398 1.10 1.92 19.90
CA LYS A 398 2.31 2.75 20.03
C LYS A 398 3.38 2.29 19.04
N LYS A 399 4.25 3.21 18.66
CA LYS A 399 5.50 2.91 17.95
C LYS A 399 6.64 2.87 18.95
N ASN A 400 7.37 1.77 18.95
CA ASN A 400 8.53 1.57 19.82
C ASN A 400 9.79 1.60 18.95
N PHE A 401 10.56 2.67 19.09
CA PHE A 401 11.85 2.81 18.43
C PHE A 401 12.92 1.99 19.15
N LEU A 402 13.79 1.35 18.38
CA LEU A 402 14.84 0.45 18.85
C LEU A 402 16.22 1.12 18.89
N ALA A 403 16.34 2.31 18.30
CA ALA A 403 17.57 3.10 18.25
C ALA A 403 17.24 4.60 18.29
N GLY A 404 18.27 5.43 18.46
CA GLY A 404 18.19 6.90 18.50
C GLY A 404 17.95 7.49 19.89
N LYS A 405 17.97 8.81 20.00
CA LYS A 405 17.81 9.52 21.28
C LYS A 405 16.44 9.29 21.94
N HIS A 406 15.40 8.87 21.24
CA HIS A 406 14.13 8.44 21.82
C HIS A 406 13.84 7.00 21.43
N ASN A 407 14.22 6.06 22.30
CA ASN A 407 14.08 4.62 22.07
C ASN A 407 13.78 3.85 23.37
N ILE A 408 13.35 2.60 23.26
CA ILE A 408 12.92 1.78 24.42
C ILE A 408 14.03 1.52 25.46
N TRP A 409 15.29 1.42 25.04
CA TRP A 409 16.44 1.21 25.93
C TRP A 409 16.74 2.39 26.85
N ARG A 410 16.13 3.56 26.60
CA ARG A 410 16.18 4.68 27.56
C ARG A 410 15.43 4.40 28.85
N ASN A 411 14.46 3.51 28.80
CA ASN A 411 13.61 3.14 29.94
C ASN A 411 14.03 1.80 30.55
N ILE A 412 15.25 1.34 30.26
CA ILE A 412 15.82 0.10 30.80
C ILE A 412 17.06 0.47 31.61
N ASP A 413 17.12 0.00 32.85
CA ASP A 413 18.21 0.28 33.78
C ASP A 413 19.55 -0.27 33.27
N ARG A 414 20.65 0.34 33.71
CA ARG A 414 22.00 -0.01 33.27
C ARG A 414 22.34 -1.46 33.56
N GLU A 415 21.98 -1.95 34.74
CA GLU A 415 22.27 -3.30 35.20
C GLU A 415 21.52 -4.34 34.35
N VAL A 416 20.29 -4.01 33.92
CA VAL A 416 19.53 -4.85 32.99
C VAL A 416 20.20 -4.89 31.62
N LYS A 417 20.72 -3.76 31.12
CA LYS A 417 21.50 -3.73 29.87
C LYS A 417 22.76 -4.59 29.98
N GLU A 418 23.47 -4.51 31.09
CA GLU A 418 24.68 -5.30 31.35
C GLU A 418 24.40 -6.80 31.27
N LEU A 419 23.35 -7.26 31.97
CA LEU A 419 22.91 -8.65 31.91
C LEU A 419 22.40 -9.05 30.53
N SER A 420 21.72 -8.15 29.81
CA SER A 420 21.12 -8.45 28.49
C SER A 420 22.16 -8.67 27.40
N PHE A 421 23.29 -7.95 27.46
CA PHE A 421 24.32 -7.99 26.42
C PHE A 421 25.63 -8.63 26.86
N ASN A 422 25.74 -9.07 28.13
CA ASN A 422 26.96 -9.63 28.71
C ASN A 422 28.19 -8.72 28.47
N MET A 423 27.98 -7.42 28.67
CA MET A 423 28.94 -6.34 28.41
C MET A 423 28.75 -5.26 29.49
N ALA A 424 29.83 -4.60 29.91
CA ALA A 424 29.76 -3.58 30.96
C ALA A 424 28.65 -2.56 30.67
N GLY A 425 27.73 -2.33 31.61
CA GLY A 425 26.52 -1.54 31.35
C GLY A 425 26.82 -0.10 30.90
N ARG A 426 27.93 0.49 31.35
CA ARG A 426 28.40 1.81 30.88
C ARG A 426 28.76 1.82 29.40
N GLU A 427 29.39 0.76 28.90
CA GLU A 427 29.78 0.63 27.50
C GLU A 427 28.53 0.47 26.61
N VAL A 428 27.55 -0.33 27.05
CA VAL A 428 26.27 -0.47 26.34
C VAL A 428 25.54 0.88 26.27
N GLU A 429 25.51 1.63 27.38
CA GLU A 429 24.92 2.97 27.40
C GLU A 429 25.62 3.94 26.47
N GLU A 430 26.96 3.93 26.43
CA GLU A 430 27.74 4.75 25.51
C GLU A 430 27.34 4.45 24.06
N ILE A 431 27.29 3.16 23.67
CA ILE A 431 26.91 2.74 22.32
C ILE A 431 25.50 3.23 21.95
N PHE A 432 24.50 3.02 22.82
CA PHE A 432 23.13 3.47 22.55
C PHE A 432 22.94 4.98 22.56
N GLN A 433 23.85 5.72 23.18
CA GLN A 433 23.82 7.19 23.24
C GLN A 433 24.59 7.86 22.10
N LYS A 434 25.39 7.12 21.30
CA LYS A 434 26.12 7.66 20.14
C LYS A 434 25.22 8.28 19.06
N GLN A 435 23.98 7.79 18.92
CA GLN A 435 22.99 8.39 18.03
C GLN A 435 22.21 9.48 18.78
N ASP A 436 22.52 10.74 18.49
CA ASP A 436 21.95 11.91 19.14
C ASP A 436 20.62 12.39 18.52
N GLU A 437 20.29 11.95 17.31
CA GLU A 437 19.02 12.21 16.66
C GLU A 437 17.95 11.14 16.97
N SER A 438 16.69 11.45 16.69
CA SER A 438 15.55 10.54 16.91
C SER A 438 14.69 10.40 15.67
N TYR A 439 13.99 9.27 15.59
CA TYR A 439 12.98 8.93 14.59
C TYR A 439 13.50 8.78 13.17
N PHE A 440 14.07 9.83 12.59
CA PHE A 440 14.66 9.82 11.25
C PHE A 440 16.08 10.38 11.31
N VAL A 441 16.99 9.74 10.59
CA VAL A 441 18.43 10.06 10.58
C VAL A 441 19.00 9.93 9.17
N ALA A 442 20.25 10.37 8.97
CA ALA A 442 20.99 10.09 7.74
C ALA A 442 21.08 8.57 7.51
N GLY A 443 20.68 8.15 6.32
CA GLY A 443 20.79 6.78 5.84
C GLY A 443 22.23 6.39 5.50
N PRO A 444 22.48 5.10 5.18
CA PRO A 444 23.83 4.56 5.03
C PRO A 444 24.69 5.26 3.98
N GLU A 445 24.12 5.57 2.80
CA GLU A 445 24.84 6.22 1.69
C GLU A 445 25.23 7.67 1.98
N HIS A 446 24.50 8.35 2.87
CA HIS A 446 24.75 9.75 3.25
C HIS A 446 25.72 9.91 4.43
N ARG A 447 26.08 8.83 5.13
CA ARG A 447 27.09 8.86 6.21
C ARG A 447 28.52 8.65 5.73
N GLN A 448 28.70 8.22 4.48
CA GLN A 448 30.00 7.97 3.87
C GLN A 448 30.54 9.17 3.08
N GLN A 449 29.76 10.26 3.01
CA GLN A 449 30.16 11.58 2.50
C GLN A 449 30.34 12.51 3.69
#